data_AF-A0A7G7LFE2-F1
#
_entry.id   AF-A0A7G7LFE2-F1
#
_cell.length_a   1.000
_cell.length_b   1.000
_cell.length_c   1.000
_cell.angle_alpha   90.00
_cell.angle_beta   90.00
_cell.angle_gamma   90.00
#
_symmetry.space_group_name_H-M   'P 1'
#
loop_
_entity.id
_entity.type
_entity.pdbx_description
1 polymer ?
#
loop_
_entity_poly.entity_id
_entity_poly.type
_entity_poly.pdbx_seq_one_letter_code
_entity_poly.pdbx_strand_id
1 'polypeptide(L)'
;MTTTRSVPRAVVLAALVVLLALWGLGGAGSASAHPLSTTAVLLDVGDTTVTGQLQLPVDRLAIALEDPDLTPAAAVAPAELATLRDYVADHTAARGADGTAWSVDVTGGRIAAVDGVDHLVLDLTLTPPVGETAPTGLFTFSYDAIVEHLLSHQILVSARPAGATDYSTVGLINWQDHDLAVDGFAPADPAPAGVAAGFATAVHLGIEHISGGADHLLFLITLLLPAPLMAARGRWVRRPGLRRSSWRVLHVVTAFAVGHSITLALAALGYVHVDSRVVESLIAVSILASAVHAMKPLVPGGEAAIAAGFGLVHGLAFAAVIDDLGLDRGSLVVQLLGFNLGIELTQLIVVALVMPSLLLLSRTRLYPAVRLTGAAISAALALGWLAERTGLLSSNVLDGMGELPVARGLAIAGGLAALAVVAFTVRRWRVTDAPVATARRTGSTRTLVRTP
;
A
#
# COMPACT_ATOMS: atom_id res chain seq x y z
N MET A 1 -21.32 -47.02 6.28
CA MET A 1 -21.99 -45.72 6.52
C MET A 1 -21.16 -44.90 7.49
N THR A 2 -20.24 -44.08 6.99
CA THR A 2 -19.48 -43.12 7.82
C THR A 2 -20.32 -41.85 7.97
N THR A 3 -20.94 -41.67 9.14
CA THR A 3 -21.68 -40.45 9.48
C THR A 3 -20.74 -39.23 9.37
N THR A 4 -20.93 -38.40 8.35
CA THR A 4 -20.32 -37.09 8.17
C THR A 4 -20.85 -36.13 9.23
N ARG A 5 -20.36 -36.23 10.47
CA ARG A 5 -20.75 -35.31 11.55
C ARG A 5 -20.26 -33.89 11.22
N SER A 6 -21.13 -33.03 10.70
CA SER A 6 -20.83 -31.62 10.43
C SER A 6 -20.27 -30.92 11.68
N VAL A 7 -19.42 -29.91 11.50
CA VAL A 7 -19.01 -29.03 12.62
C VAL A 7 -20.30 -28.46 13.25
N PRO A 8 -20.46 -28.47 14.58
CA PRO A 8 -21.65 -27.90 15.22
C PRO A 8 -21.82 -26.44 14.78
N ARG A 9 -23.03 -26.04 14.38
CA ARG A 9 -23.32 -24.66 13.94
C ARG A 9 -22.84 -23.62 14.96
N ALA A 10 -22.95 -23.92 16.26
CA ALA A 10 -22.48 -23.07 17.34
C ALA A 10 -20.96 -22.80 17.32
N VAL A 11 -20.15 -23.75 16.86
CA VAL A 11 -18.69 -23.57 16.73
C VAL A 11 -18.35 -22.72 15.52
N VAL A 12 -19.05 -22.93 14.39
CA VAL A 12 -18.91 -22.07 13.22
C VAL A 12 -19.33 -20.65 13.58
N LEU A 13 -20.44 -20.50 14.32
CA LEU A 13 -20.90 -19.21 14.85
C LEU A 13 -19.87 -18.60 15.80
N ALA A 14 -19.28 -19.37 16.72
CA ALA A 14 -18.27 -18.85 17.63
C ALA A 14 -16.99 -18.41 16.90
N ALA A 15 -16.54 -19.17 15.90
CA ALA A 15 -15.41 -18.77 15.06
C ALA A 15 -15.74 -17.53 14.21
N LEU A 16 -16.97 -17.44 13.69
CA LEU A 16 -17.47 -16.26 12.99
C LEU A 16 -17.54 -15.05 13.93
N VAL A 17 -18.02 -15.23 15.16
CA VAL A 17 -18.08 -14.19 16.19
C VAL A 17 -16.67 -13.76 16.60
N VAL A 18 -15.70 -14.67 16.71
CA VAL A 18 -14.31 -14.30 16.98
C VAL A 18 -13.70 -13.55 15.79
N LEU A 19 -13.93 -13.99 14.55
CA LEU A 19 -13.47 -13.28 13.35
C LEU A 19 -14.14 -11.90 13.23
N LEU A 20 -15.44 -11.80 13.49
CA LEU A 20 -16.19 -10.55 13.51
C LEU A 20 -15.82 -9.66 14.68
N ALA A 21 -15.46 -10.21 15.84
CA ALA A 21 -14.99 -9.44 17.00
C ALA A 21 -13.56 -8.91 16.79
N LEU A 22 -12.69 -9.69 16.13
CA LEU A 22 -11.40 -9.22 15.64
C LEU A 22 -11.57 -8.09 14.60
N TRP A 23 -12.68 -8.11 13.84
CA TRP A 23 -13.07 -7.09 12.88
C TRP A 23 -13.91 -5.94 13.44
N GLY A 24 -14.49 -6.06 14.64
CA GLY A 24 -15.60 -5.21 15.10
C GLY A 24 -15.32 -4.40 16.37
N LEU A 25 -14.08 -4.39 16.87
CA LEU A 25 -13.68 -3.66 18.09
C LEU A 25 -12.84 -2.40 17.78
N GLY A 26 -13.17 -1.68 16.70
CA GLY A 26 -12.56 -0.39 16.34
C GLY A 26 -13.63 0.68 16.18
N GLY A 27 -13.46 1.83 16.85
CA GLY A 27 -14.36 2.97 16.74
C GLY A 27 -14.42 3.52 15.32
N ALA A 28 -15.53 4.16 14.98
CA ALA A 28 -15.73 4.85 13.72
C ALA A 28 -14.77 6.06 13.62
N GLY A 29 -13.57 5.83 13.08
CA GLY A 29 -12.78 6.88 12.45
C GLY A 29 -13.14 6.93 10.97
N SER A 30 -13.35 8.13 10.45
CA SER A 30 -13.42 8.37 9.01
C SER A 30 -12.06 8.02 8.40
N ALA A 31 -12.02 7.13 7.40
CA ALA A 31 -10.78 6.74 6.75
C ALA A 31 -11.02 6.57 5.24
N SER A 32 -10.57 7.55 4.47
CA SER A 32 -10.68 7.51 3.01
C SER A 32 -9.68 6.51 2.47
N ALA A 33 -10.13 5.50 1.71
CA ALA A 33 -9.20 4.67 0.97
C ALA A 33 -8.51 5.55 -0.09
N HIS A 34 -7.22 5.80 0.14
CA HIS A 34 -6.39 6.81 -0.51
C HIS A 34 -6.56 6.94 -2.04
N PRO A 35 -6.67 8.19 -2.52
CA PRO A 35 -5.69 8.77 -3.43
C PRO A 35 -4.44 9.14 -2.62
N LEU A 36 -3.26 8.69 -3.04
CA LEU A 36 -1.98 9.18 -2.51
C LEU A 36 -1.69 10.56 -3.11
N SER A 37 -2.58 11.53 -2.90
CA SER A 37 -2.26 12.93 -3.07
C SER A 37 -1.32 13.30 -1.92
N THR A 38 -0.01 13.20 -2.15
CA THR A 38 1.01 13.49 -1.14
C THR A 38 1.39 14.96 -1.17
N THR A 39 1.79 15.52 -0.03
CA THR A 39 2.46 16.83 -0.07
C THR A 39 3.87 16.64 -0.63
N ALA A 40 4.28 17.49 -1.56
CA ALA A 40 5.66 17.55 -2.02
C ALA A 40 6.37 18.79 -1.45
N VAL A 41 7.55 18.60 -0.89
CA VAL A 41 8.45 19.66 -0.43
C VAL A 41 9.70 19.60 -1.29
N LEU A 42 9.93 20.65 -2.08
CA LEU A 42 11.05 20.76 -3.00
C LEU A 42 12.01 21.82 -2.47
N LEU A 43 13.20 21.44 -2.02
CA LEU A 43 14.18 22.31 -1.38
C LEU A 43 15.38 22.59 -2.30
N ASP A 44 15.66 23.86 -2.51
CA ASP A 44 16.85 24.41 -3.16
C ASP A 44 17.83 24.89 -2.07
N VAL A 45 18.88 24.10 -1.84
CA VAL A 45 19.86 24.34 -0.79
C VAL A 45 20.96 25.27 -1.31
N GLY A 46 20.84 26.57 -1.03
CA GLY A 46 21.86 27.60 -1.35
C GLY A 46 22.94 27.68 -0.28
N ASP A 47 23.89 28.62 -0.37
CA ASP A 47 24.99 28.75 0.60
C ASP A 47 24.58 29.37 1.95
N THR A 48 23.55 30.23 1.93
CA THR A 48 23.15 31.05 3.09
C THR A 48 21.67 30.95 3.42
N THR A 49 20.87 30.42 2.49
CA THR A 49 19.42 30.24 2.61
C THR A 49 19.03 28.96 1.91
N VAL A 50 17.95 28.34 2.36
CA VAL A 50 17.28 27.25 1.66
C VAL A 50 15.94 27.80 1.15
N THR A 51 15.75 27.81 -0.16
CA THR A 51 14.47 28.19 -0.76
C THR A 51 13.72 26.93 -1.19
N GLY A 52 12.44 27.02 -1.49
CA GLY A 52 11.72 25.84 -1.95
C GLY A 52 10.27 26.07 -2.30
N GLN A 53 9.59 24.98 -2.65
CA GLN A 53 8.16 24.95 -2.89
C GLN A 53 7.49 23.90 -2.02
N LEU A 54 6.36 24.27 -1.43
CA LEU A 54 5.42 23.38 -0.76
C LEU A 54 4.23 23.19 -1.68
N GLN A 55 3.94 21.95 -2.08
CA GLN A 55 2.80 21.60 -2.92
C GLN A 55 1.81 20.80 -2.08
N LEU A 56 0.72 21.43 -1.66
CA LEU A 56 -0.27 20.85 -0.76
C LEU A 56 -1.55 20.48 -1.53
N PRO A 57 -1.98 19.22 -1.55
CA PRO A 57 -3.26 18.86 -2.16
C PRO A 57 -4.41 19.58 -1.43
N VAL A 58 -5.23 20.33 -2.17
CA VAL A 58 -6.29 21.16 -1.57
C VAL A 58 -7.35 20.32 -0.89
N ASP A 59 -7.69 19.16 -1.45
CA ASP A 59 -8.65 18.22 -0.86
C ASP A 59 -8.18 17.64 0.48
N ARG A 60 -6.88 17.40 0.65
CA ARG A 60 -6.29 16.95 1.92
C ARG A 60 -6.16 18.09 2.92
N LEU A 61 -5.76 19.27 2.45
CA LEU A 61 -5.66 20.46 3.28
C LEU A 61 -7.04 20.86 3.85
N ALA A 62 -8.10 20.77 3.03
CA ALA A 62 -9.48 21.00 3.45
C ALA A 62 -9.90 20.08 4.61
N ILE A 63 -9.51 18.80 4.55
CA ILE A 63 -9.78 17.84 5.62
C ILE A 63 -8.95 18.16 6.86
N ALA A 64 -7.66 18.48 6.70
CA ALA A 64 -6.78 18.82 7.82
C ALA A 64 -7.25 20.06 8.59
N LEU A 65 -7.81 21.04 7.89
CA LEU A 65 -8.36 22.27 8.47
C LEU A 65 -9.81 22.13 8.95
N GLU A 66 -10.43 20.96 8.75
CA GLU A 66 -11.86 20.73 8.97
C GLU A 66 -12.76 21.75 8.22
N ASP A 67 -12.30 22.23 7.06
CA ASP A 67 -12.98 23.23 6.23
C ASP A 67 -13.50 22.60 4.92
N PRO A 68 -14.78 22.20 4.85
CA PRO A 68 -15.36 21.62 3.64
C PRO A 68 -15.56 22.63 2.50
N ASP A 69 -15.48 23.94 2.78
CA ASP A 69 -15.66 25.01 1.80
C ASP A 69 -14.33 25.43 1.13
N LEU A 70 -13.20 24.86 1.58
CA LEU A 70 -11.89 25.09 0.99
C LEU A 70 -11.77 24.45 -0.41
N THR A 71 -12.21 25.20 -1.40
CA THR A 71 -12.02 24.88 -2.82
C THR A 71 -10.69 25.43 -3.34
N PRO A 72 -10.18 24.93 -4.49
CA PRO A 72 -8.97 25.50 -5.12
C PRO A 72 -9.08 27.00 -5.38
N ALA A 73 -10.27 27.49 -5.75
CA ALA A 73 -10.51 28.92 -5.94
C ALA A 73 -10.50 29.69 -4.61
N ALA A 74 -11.00 29.11 -3.52
CA ALA A 74 -10.97 29.70 -2.19
C ALA A 74 -9.54 29.75 -1.63
N ALA A 75 -8.74 28.70 -1.82
CA ALA A 75 -7.38 28.59 -1.31
C ALA A 75 -6.41 29.68 -1.82
N VAL A 76 -6.73 30.33 -2.96
CA VAL A 76 -5.95 31.46 -3.50
C VAL A 76 -6.65 32.81 -3.33
N ALA A 77 -7.79 32.86 -2.64
CA ALA A 77 -8.44 34.12 -2.31
C ALA A 77 -7.56 34.90 -1.30
N PRO A 78 -7.42 36.24 -1.41
CA PRO A 78 -6.40 36.97 -0.65
C PRO A 78 -6.43 36.82 0.88
N ALA A 79 -7.63 36.77 1.47
CA ALA A 79 -7.78 36.59 2.92
C ALA A 79 -7.45 35.15 3.33
N GLU A 80 -8.00 34.17 2.62
CA GLU A 80 -7.79 32.75 2.87
C GLU A 80 -6.32 32.36 2.68
N LEU A 81 -5.71 32.80 1.58
CA LEU A 81 -4.31 32.54 1.27
C LEU A 81 -3.36 33.12 2.34
N ALA A 82 -3.70 34.26 2.96
CA ALA A 82 -2.92 34.78 4.07
C ALA A 82 -3.00 33.85 5.28
N THR A 83 -4.20 33.41 5.65
CA THR A 83 -4.41 32.44 6.73
C THR A 83 -3.71 31.10 6.46
N LEU A 84 -3.76 30.59 5.23
CA LEU A 84 -3.08 29.36 4.85
C LEU A 84 -1.56 29.47 4.90
N ARG A 85 -0.99 30.63 4.52
CA ARG A 85 0.46 30.86 4.67
C ARG A 85 0.88 30.89 6.12
N ASP A 86 0.14 31.58 6.98
CA ASP A 86 0.41 31.64 8.42
C ASP A 86 0.33 30.23 9.03
N TYR A 87 -0.73 29.48 8.70
CA TYR A 87 -0.90 28.09 9.10
C TYR A 87 0.28 27.22 8.67
N VAL A 88 0.67 27.25 7.39
CA VAL A 88 1.79 26.46 6.89
C VAL A 88 3.12 26.87 7.53
N ALA A 89 3.33 28.18 7.80
CA ALA A 89 4.51 28.66 8.50
C ALA A 89 4.58 28.14 9.94
N ASP A 90 3.46 28.10 10.66
CA ASP A 90 3.38 27.58 12.03
C ASP A 90 3.68 26.07 12.11
N HIS A 91 3.41 25.33 11.03
CA HIS A 91 3.66 23.88 10.91
C HIS A 91 4.98 23.57 10.19
N THR A 92 5.84 24.56 9.95
CA THR A 92 7.13 24.36 9.29
C THR A 92 8.24 24.85 10.20
N ALA A 93 9.26 24.02 10.42
CA ALA A 93 10.47 24.44 11.13
C ALA A 93 11.73 23.92 10.45
N ALA A 94 12.83 24.63 10.66
CA ALA A 94 14.16 24.15 10.32
C ALA A 94 15.12 24.42 11.48
N ARG A 95 16.01 23.47 11.73
CA ARG A 95 17.04 23.57 12.77
C ARG A 95 18.40 23.20 12.21
N GLY A 96 19.41 24.02 12.48
CA GLY A 96 20.79 23.70 12.15
C GLY A 96 21.27 22.42 12.84
N ALA A 97 22.43 21.90 12.42
CA ALA A 97 23.04 20.70 13.02
C ALA A 97 23.32 20.82 14.53
N ASP A 98 23.44 22.04 15.03
CA ASP A 98 23.61 22.41 16.44
C ASP A 98 22.28 22.53 17.21
N GLY A 99 21.15 22.36 16.53
CA GLY A 99 19.80 22.49 17.08
C GLY A 99 19.25 23.92 17.04
N THR A 100 19.97 24.88 16.47
CA THR A 100 19.55 26.28 16.42
C THR A 100 18.40 26.47 15.43
N ALA A 101 17.30 27.09 15.88
CA ALA A 101 16.12 27.32 15.05
C ALA A 101 16.37 28.37 13.96
N TRP A 102 15.96 28.06 12.75
CA TRP A 102 16.00 28.97 11.60
C TRP A 102 14.69 29.73 11.47
N SER A 103 14.74 30.89 10.82
CA SER A 103 13.54 31.62 10.45
C SER A 103 12.88 30.99 9.22
N VAL A 104 11.55 30.95 9.23
CA VAL A 104 10.71 30.38 8.18
C VAL A 104 9.84 31.51 7.62
N ASP A 105 9.84 31.65 6.30
CA ASP A 105 8.97 32.58 5.58
C ASP A 105 8.22 31.82 4.48
N VAL A 106 6.89 31.99 4.44
CA VAL A 106 6.00 31.32 3.49
C VAL A 106 5.27 32.38 2.67
N THR A 107 5.53 32.39 1.37
CA THR A 107 5.00 33.39 0.44
C THR A 107 4.41 32.72 -0.81
N GLY A 108 4.10 33.49 -1.85
CA GLY A 108 3.51 32.95 -3.07
C GLY A 108 2.13 32.34 -2.84
N GLY A 109 1.63 31.54 -3.77
CA GLY A 109 0.27 31.02 -3.69
C GLY A 109 -0.39 30.98 -5.04
N ARG A 110 -0.42 29.78 -5.59
CA ARG A 110 -1.07 29.47 -6.86
C ARG A 110 -1.66 28.08 -6.78
N ILE A 111 -2.70 27.84 -7.57
CA ILE A 111 -3.15 26.48 -7.82
C ILE A 111 -2.35 25.89 -8.98
N ALA A 112 -1.90 24.67 -8.80
CA ALA A 112 -1.38 23.83 -9.88
C ALA A 112 -2.04 22.46 -9.82
N ALA A 113 -2.47 21.96 -10.97
CA ALA A 113 -2.90 20.57 -11.08
C ALA A 113 -1.65 19.69 -11.13
N VAL A 114 -1.51 18.81 -10.15
CA VAL A 114 -0.50 17.74 -10.10
C VAL A 114 -1.29 16.44 -10.12
N ASP A 115 -1.12 15.65 -11.18
CA ASP A 115 -1.83 14.38 -11.41
C ASP A 115 -3.36 14.45 -11.33
N GLY A 116 -3.92 15.55 -11.81
CA GLY A 116 -5.37 15.78 -11.80
C GLY A 116 -5.93 16.16 -10.43
N VAL A 117 -5.07 16.39 -9.43
CA VAL A 117 -5.42 16.93 -8.12
C VAL A 117 -4.91 18.36 -8.03
N ASP A 118 -5.80 19.28 -7.65
CA ASP A 118 -5.43 20.68 -7.44
C ASP A 118 -4.60 20.82 -6.16
N HIS A 119 -3.38 21.33 -6.31
CA HIS A 119 -2.47 21.63 -5.22
C HIS A 119 -2.33 23.14 -5.03
N LEU A 120 -2.36 23.58 -3.78
CA LEU A 120 -1.89 24.89 -3.39
C LEU A 120 -0.36 24.85 -3.34
N VAL A 121 0.27 25.64 -4.20
CA VAL A 121 1.73 25.79 -4.23
C VAL A 121 2.14 27.08 -3.55
N LEU A 122 2.93 26.95 -2.48
CA LEU A 122 3.51 28.03 -1.70
C LEU A 122 5.03 28.04 -1.84
N ASP A 123 5.63 29.21 -1.77
CA ASP A 123 7.08 29.39 -1.81
C ASP A 123 7.61 29.44 -0.36
N LEU A 124 8.66 28.67 -0.08
CA LEU A 124 9.27 28.54 1.24
C LEU A 124 10.66 29.15 1.24
N THR A 125 11.01 29.91 2.28
CA THR A 125 12.38 30.37 2.54
C THR A 125 12.76 30.07 3.98
N LEU A 126 13.85 29.33 4.16
CA LEU A 126 14.44 29.00 5.45
C LEU A 126 15.77 29.75 5.58
N THR A 127 15.92 30.57 6.61
CA THR A 127 17.11 31.40 6.81
C THR A 127 17.73 31.14 8.18
N PRO A 128 18.99 30.65 8.24
CA PRO A 128 19.73 30.51 9.49
C PRO A 128 20.00 31.87 10.16
N PRO A 129 20.20 31.91 11.49
CA PRO A 129 20.52 33.15 12.20
C PRO A 129 21.82 33.80 11.71
N VAL A 130 21.83 35.14 11.68
CA VAL A 130 22.98 35.94 11.22
C VAL A 130 24.20 35.71 12.11
N GLY A 131 25.30 35.23 11.53
CA GLY A 131 26.58 35.03 12.20
C GLY A 131 27.08 33.59 12.23
N GLU A 132 26.22 32.64 11.84
CA GLU A 132 26.60 31.25 11.69
C GLU A 132 26.96 30.95 10.24
N THR A 133 28.22 30.58 10.01
CA THR A 133 28.65 29.80 8.85
C THR A 133 28.17 28.34 8.99
N ALA A 134 26.95 28.11 9.46
CA ALA A 134 26.38 26.78 9.47
C ALA A 134 26.15 26.43 7.99
N PRO A 135 26.80 25.38 7.46
CA PRO A 135 26.52 24.97 6.10
C PRO A 135 25.03 24.60 6.03
N THR A 136 24.30 25.35 5.24
CA THR A 136 22.92 25.06 4.82
C THR A 136 22.74 23.66 4.24
N GLY A 137 23.84 22.96 3.93
CA GLY A 137 23.88 21.57 3.52
C GLY A 137 23.61 20.54 4.63
N LEU A 138 23.52 20.93 5.91
CA LEU A 138 23.16 20.01 7.01
C LEU A 138 22.18 20.67 8.00
N PHE A 139 20.92 20.24 7.97
CA PHE A 139 19.88 20.72 8.89
C PHE A 139 18.77 19.68 9.08
N THR A 140 17.95 19.87 10.10
CA THR A 140 16.70 19.11 10.30
C THR A 140 15.54 19.94 9.79
N PHE A 141 14.76 19.40 8.87
CA PHE A 141 13.52 19.98 8.38
C PHE A 141 12.34 19.30 9.09
N SER A 142 11.45 20.10 9.67
CA SER A 142 10.25 19.62 10.37
C SER A 142 9.02 20.16 9.66
N TYR A 143 8.03 19.30 9.38
CA TYR A 143 6.80 19.73 8.73
C TYR A 143 5.62 18.81 9.03
N ASP A 144 4.51 19.34 9.54
CA ASP A 144 3.38 18.49 9.95
C ASP A 144 1.97 18.97 9.57
N ALA A 145 1.86 20.04 8.77
CA ALA A 145 0.58 20.72 8.47
C ALA A 145 -0.59 19.75 8.16
N ILE A 146 -0.40 18.78 7.27
CA ILE A 146 -1.48 17.83 6.94
C ILE A 146 -1.43 16.58 7.82
N VAL A 147 -0.24 16.07 8.14
CA VAL A 147 -0.07 14.78 8.86
C VAL A 147 -0.48 14.85 10.32
N GLU A 148 -0.55 16.05 10.93
CA GLU A 148 -1.05 16.23 12.29
C GLU A 148 -2.50 15.73 12.44
N HIS A 149 -3.34 15.98 11.43
CA HIS A 149 -4.76 15.65 11.45
C HIS A 149 -5.08 14.42 10.58
N LEU A 150 -4.28 14.17 9.54
CA LEU A 150 -4.41 13.02 8.65
C LEU A 150 -3.25 12.05 8.84
N LEU A 151 -3.42 11.11 9.78
CA LEU A 151 -2.39 10.12 10.13
C LEU A 151 -1.88 9.28 8.94
N SER A 152 -2.70 9.14 7.91
CA SER A 152 -2.36 8.35 6.72
C SER A 152 -1.72 9.20 5.60
N HIS A 153 -1.63 10.53 5.77
CA HIS A 153 -0.99 11.42 4.81
C HIS A 153 0.53 11.23 4.83
N GLN A 154 1.16 11.48 3.68
CA GLN A 154 2.61 11.41 3.51
C GLN A 154 3.11 12.67 2.86
N ILE A 155 4.26 13.14 3.33
CA ILE A 155 4.97 14.30 2.80
C ILE A 155 6.28 13.80 2.22
N LEU A 156 6.49 13.99 0.91
CA LEU A 156 7.76 13.70 0.27
C LEU A 156 8.65 14.94 0.27
N VAL A 157 9.84 14.81 0.83
CA VAL A 157 10.85 15.86 0.84
C VAL A 157 11.96 15.49 -0.14
N SER A 158 12.22 16.39 -1.08
CA SER A 158 13.27 16.28 -2.07
C SER A 158 14.10 17.55 -2.07
N ALA A 159 15.40 17.42 -2.23
CA ALA A 159 16.33 18.54 -2.18
C ALA A 159 17.31 18.51 -3.35
N ARG A 160 17.85 19.67 -3.70
CA ARG A 160 18.98 19.81 -4.61
C ARG A 160 19.88 20.96 -4.17
N PRO A 161 21.17 20.93 -4.52
CA PRO A 161 22.01 22.12 -4.41
C PRO A 161 21.46 23.25 -5.29
N ALA A 162 21.49 24.49 -4.82
CA ALA A 162 20.99 25.62 -5.58
C ALA A 162 21.70 25.74 -6.93
N GLY A 163 20.93 25.84 -8.01
CA GLY A 163 21.42 25.90 -9.39
C GLY A 163 21.66 24.53 -10.04
N ALA A 164 21.53 23.42 -9.30
CA ALA A 164 21.38 22.10 -9.89
C ALA A 164 20.01 21.99 -10.59
N THR A 165 19.93 21.13 -11.61
CA THR A 165 18.66 20.91 -12.32
C THR A 165 17.77 19.90 -11.60
N ASP A 166 18.37 18.89 -11.00
CA ASP A 166 17.66 17.65 -10.61
C ASP A 166 17.49 17.59 -9.09
N TYR A 167 16.28 17.28 -8.61
CA TYR A 167 16.07 16.97 -7.20
C TYR A 167 16.55 15.56 -6.87
N SER A 168 16.84 15.30 -5.60
CA SER A 168 16.99 13.96 -5.06
C SER A 168 16.11 13.82 -3.83
N THR A 169 15.47 12.67 -3.70
CA THR A 169 14.63 12.34 -2.55
C THR A 169 15.47 12.32 -1.27
N VAL A 170 15.11 13.17 -0.31
CA VAL A 170 15.69 13.16 1.04
C VAL A 170 15.01 12.09 1.87
N GLY A 171 13.68 12.04 1.84
CA GLY A 171 12.89 11.10 2.62
C GLY A 171 11.40 11.45 2.69
N LEU A 172 10.67 10.74 3.54
CA LEU A 172 9.27 11.01 3.84
C LEU A 172 9.13 11.55 5.27
N ILE A 173 8.17 12.46 5.44
CA ILE A 173 7.61 12.82 6.74
C ILE A 173 6.20 12.21 6.85
N ASN A 174 5.88 11.67 8.03
CA ASN A 174 4.60 11.04 8.35
C ASN A 174 4.19 11.39 9.80
N TRP A 175 3.05 10.88 10.28
CA TRP A 175 2.52 11.20 11.61
C TRP A 175 3.39 10.74 12.81
N GLN A 176 4.31 9.79 12.60
CA GLN A 176 5.20 9.29 13.67
C GLN A 176 6.50 10.07 13.72
N ASP A 177 6.98 10.52 12.57
CA ASP A 177 8.26 11.19 12.42
C ASP A 177 8.08 12.46 11.58
N HIS A 178 8.05 13.59 12.28
CA HIS A 178 7.82 14.92 11.70
C HIS A 178 9.14 15.57 11.25
N ASP A 179 10.28 14.97 11.62
CA ASP A 179 11.62 15.53 11.46
C ASP A 179 12.39 14.75 10.39
N LEU A 180 13.05 15.44 9.48
CA LEU A 180 13.89 14.85 8.46
C LEU A 180 15.24 15.54 8.39
N ALA A 181 16.32 14.76 8.55
CA ALA A 181 17.67 15.26 8.34
C ALA A 181 17.93 15.47 6.84
N VAL A 182 18.23 16.70 6.45
CA VAL A 182 18.67 17.09 5.12
C VAL A 182 20.19 17.22 5.18
N ASP A 183 20.92 16.34 4.49
CA ASP A 183 22.38 16.26 4.47
C ASP A 183 22.90 15.97 3.05
N GLY A 184 24.10 16.47 2.72
CA GLY A 184 24.77 16.19 1.45
C GLY A 184 24.25 16.97 0.24
N PHE A 185 23.62 18.13 0.51
CA PHE A 185 23.08 19.03 -0.52
C PHE A 185 23.77 20.39 -0.52
N ALA A 186 24.91 20.56 0.16
CA ALA A 186 25.63 21.82 0.10
C ALA A 186 26.07 22.11 -1.36
N PRO A 187 26.13 23.38 -1.81
CA PRO A 187 26.58 23.73 -3.16
C PRO A 187 27.97 23.21 -3.54
N ALA A 188 28.82 22.96 -2.54
CA ALA A 188 30.17 22.42 -2.69
C ALA A 188 30.26 20.89 -2.56
N ASP A 189 29.18 20.21 -2.15
CA ASP A 189 29.18 18.76 -2.03
C ASP A 189 29.24 18.11 -3.41
N PRO A 190 30.05 17.06 -3.62
CA PRO A 190 29.83 16.18 -4.75
C PRO A 190 28.39 15.65 -4.66
N ALA A 191 27.70 15.55 -5.80
CA ALA A 191 26.32 15.06 -5.87
C ALA A 191 26.08 13.92 -4.87
N PRO A 192 25.00 13.99 -4.05
CA PRO A 192 24.92 13.33 -2.76
C PRO A 192 25.38 11.87 -2.76
N ALA A 193 26.05 11.51 -1.67
CA ALA A 193 26.71 10.24 -1.46
C ALA A 193 25.83 9.01 -1.80
N GLY A 194 26.12 8.41 -2.95
CA GLY A 194 26.02 6.98 -3.22
C GLY A 194 24.62 6.47 -3.54
N VAL A 195 24.47 5.93 -4.75
CA VAL A 195 23.41 5.00 -5.21
C VAL A 195 22.85 4.09 -4.11
N ALA A 196 23.66 3.68 -3.14
CA ALA A 196 23.24 2.87 -1.98
C ALA A 196 22.28 3.57 -1.00
N ALA A 197 22.48 4.86 -0.68
CA ALA A 197 21.61 5.60 0.24
C ALA A 197 20.24 5.87 -0.40
N GLY A 198 20.21 6.31 -1.66
CA GLY A 198 18.98 6.47 -2.43
C GLY A 198 18.23 5.14 -2.62
N PHE A 199 18.96 4.04 -2.85
CA PHE A 199 18.36 2.71 -2.91
C PHE A 199 17.74 2.28 -1.57
N ALA A 200 18.45 2.47 -0.45
CA ALA A 200 17.94 2.10 0.88
C ALA A 200 16.68 2.89 1.25
N THR A 201 16.68 4.19 0.96
CA THR A 201 15.49 5.05 1.11
C THR A 201 14.35 4.51 0.25
N ALA A 202 14.58 4.25 -1.02
CA ALA A 202 13.55 3.70 -1.90
C ALA A 202 13.00 2.35 -1.43
N VAL A 203 13.84 1.46 -0.89
CA VAL A 203 13.37 0.21 -0.24
C VAL A 203 12.44 0.51 0.92
N HIS A 204 12.79 1.46 1.78
CA HIS A 204 11.93 1.87 2.89
C HIS A 204 10.59 2.44 2.41
N LEU A 205 10.60 3.28 1.36
CA LEU A 205 9.38 3.79 0.73
C LEU A 205 8.47 2.66 0.22
N GLY A 206 9.05 1.65 -0.43
CA GLY A 206 8.30 0.49 -0.90
C GLY A 206 7.70 -0.36 0.23
N ILE A 207 8.39 -0.43 1.38
CA ILE A 207 7.87 -1.09 2.58
C ILE A 207 6.66 -0.32 3.10
N GLU A 208 6.82 1.00 3.32
CA GLU A 208 5.77 1.89 3.84
C GLU A 208 4.53 1.92 2.95
N HIS A 209 4.73 1.94 1.62
CA HIS A 209 3.64 1.91 0.65
C HIS A 209 2.70 0.70 0.85
N ILE A 210 3.25 -0.49 1.09
CA ILE A 210 2.45 -1.70 1.31
C ILE A 210 1.94 -1.79 2.76
N SER A 211 2.71 -1.37 3.76
CA SER A 211 2.26 -1.43 5.16
C SER A 211 1.16 -0.43 5.47
N GLY A 212 1.20 0.76 4.87
CA GLY A 212 0.17 1.79 4.98
C GLY A 212 -1.03 1.58 4.06
N GLY A 213 -0.87 0.84 2.95
CA GLY A 213 -1.93 0.57 1.97
C GLY A 213 -2.92 -0.49 2.45
N ALA A 214 -4.04 -0.07 3.05
CA ALA A 214 -5.13 -0.96 3.48
C ALA A 214 -5.68 -1.85 2.34
N ASP A 215 -5.83 -1.27 1.15
CA ASP A 215 -6.24 -1.95 -0.08
C ASP A 215 -5.21 -2.99 -0.56
N HIS A 216 -3.91 -2.68 -0.48
CA HIS A 216 -2.80 -3.57 -0.83
C HIS A 216 -2.73 -4.77 0.11
N LEU A 217 -2.83 -4.54 1.43
CA LEU A 217 -2.87 -5.61 2.43
C LEU A 217 -4.12 -6.47 2.26
N LEU A 218 -5.30 -5.86 2.06
CA LEU A 218 -6.55 -6.58 1.86
C LEU A 218 -6.50 -7.41 0.57
N PHE A 219 -5.98 -6.85 -0.52
CA PHE A 219 -5.76 -7.55 -1.78
C PHE A 219 -4.89 -8.79 -1.59
N LEU A 220 -3.72 -8.63 -0.96
CA LEU A 220 -2.78 -9.73 -0.72
C LEU A 220 -3.40 -10.82 0.17
N ILE A 221 -4.01 -10.44 1.30
CA ILE A 221 -4.69 -11.39 2.20
C ILE A 221 -5.77 -12.16 1.44
N THR A 222 -6.56 -11.46 0.61
CA THR A 222 -7.64 -12.06 -0.19
C THR A 222 -7.11 -13.06 -1.21
N LEU A 223 -5.99 -12.76 -1.88
CA LEU A 223 -5.29 -13.71 -2.77
C LEU A 223 -4.76 -14.94 -2.05
N LEU A 224 -4.36 -14.81 -0.78
CA LEU A 224 -3.88 -15.93 0.02
C LEU A 224 -5.00 -16.86 0.50
N LEU A 225 -6.23 -16.37 0.64
CA LEU A 225 -7.37 -17.17 1.10
C LEU A 225 -7.53 -18.51 0.35
N PRO A 226 -7.53 -18.58 -1.00
CA PRO A 226 -7.59 -19.83 -1.75
C PRO A 226 -6.24 -20.54 -1.94
N ALA A 227 -5.10 -19.97 -1.52
CA ALA A 227 -3.78 -20.49 -1.83
C ALA A 227 -3.50 -21.96 -1.40
N PRO A 228 -4.02 -22.47 -0.27
CA PRO A 228 -3.94 -23.90 0.08
C PRO A 228 -4.74 -24.87 -0.82
N LEU A 229 -5.47 -24.35 -1.81
CA LEU A 229 -6.46 -25.10 -2.59
C LEU A 229 -6.07 -25.21 -4.06
N MET A 230 -6.72 -26.16 -4.73
CA MET A 230 -6.75 -26.26 -6.18
C MET A 230 -8.17 -26.25 -6.68
N ALA A 231 -8.37 -25.57 -7.79
CA ALA A 231 -9.60 -25.66 -8.55
C ALA A 231 -9.71 -27.05 -9.21
N ALA A 232 -10.79 -27.77 -8.92
CA ALA A 232 -11.14 -29.02 -9.58
C ALA A 232 -12.66 -29.06 -9.81
N ARG A 233 -13.09 -29.23 -11.06
CA ARG A 233 -14.51 -29.26 -11.46
C ARG A 233 -15.30 -28.04 -10.93
N GLY A 234 -14.72 -26.84 -11.08
CA GLY A 234 -15.35 -25.58 -10.64
C GLY A 234 -15.46 -25.41 -9.12
N ARG A 235 -14.80 -26.25 -8.32
CA ARG A 235 -14.81 -26.18 -6.86
C ARG A 235 -13.40 -26.17 -6.29
N TRP A 236 -13.25 -25.54 -5.14
CA TRP A 236 -12.02 -25.57 -4.39
C TRP A 236 -11.85 -26.91 -3.66
N VAL A 237 -10.77 -27.62 -3.96
CA VAL A 237 -10.39 -28.89 -3.34
C VAL A 237 -9.02 -28.73 -2.70
N ARG A 238 -8.82 -29.28 -1.50
CA ARG A 238 -7.52 -29.23 -0.83
C ARG A 238 -6.47 -29.96 -1.65
N ARG A 239 -5.32 -29.32 -1.86
CA ARG A 239 -4.14 -29.95 -2.44
C ARG A 239 -3.12 -30.24 -1.35
N PRO A 240 -2.67 -31.50 -1.17
CA PRO A 240 -1.57 -31.78 -0.26
C PRO A 240 -0.23 -31.30 -0.83
N GLY A 241 0.55 -30.60 -0.01
CA GLY A 241 1.95 -30.24 -0.27
C GLY A 241 2.29 -28.77 0.03
N LEU A 242 3.05 -28.55 1.11
CA LEU A 242 3.55 -27.23 1.53
C LEU A 242 4.36 -26.56 0.41
N ARG A 243 5.41 -27.25 -0.06
CA ARG A 243 6.35 -26.74 -1.07
C ARG A 243 5.67 -26.24 -2.33
N ARG A 244 4.68 -26.99 -2.86
CA ARG A 244 3.95 -26.60 -4.08
C ARG A 244 3.00 -25.41 -3.85
N SER A 245 2.41 -25.30 -2.67
CA SER A 245 1.51 -24.19 -2.34
C SER A 245 2.33 -22.91 -2.16
N SER A 246 3.45 -22.98 -1.42
CA SER A 246 4.38 -21.86 -1.25
C SER A 246 4.97 -21.39 -2.58
N TRP A 247 5.38 -22.31 -3.47
CA TRP A 247 5.92 -21.96 -4.78
C TRP A 247 4.90 -21.24 -5.68
N ARG A 248 3.62 -21.66 -5.62
CA ARG A 248 2.56 -20.98 -6.35
C ARG A 248 2.34 -19.56 -5.82
N VAL A 249 2.30 -19.39 -4.49
CA VAL A 249 2.13 -18.07 -3.88
C VAL A 249 3.28 -17.16 -4.29
N LEU A 250 4.52 -17.64 -4.20
CA LEU A 250 5.69 -16.87 -4.64
C LEU A 250 5.55 -16.44 -6.10
N HIS A 251 5.22 -17.35 -7.02
CA HIS A 251 4.97 -17.01 -8.42
C HIS A 251 3.86 -15.96 -8.61
N VAL A 252 2.78 -16.01 -7.83
CA VAL A 252 1.67 -15.05 -7.92
C VAL A 252 2.10 -13.66 -7.41
N VAL A 253 2.78 -13.61 -6.27
CA VAL A 253 3.28 -12.37 -5.65
C VAL A 253 4.35 -11.72 -6.54
N THR A 254 5.33 -12.50 -7.01
CA THR A 254 6.34 -11.99 -7.95
C THR A 254 5.73 -11.56 -9.29
N ALA A 255 4.72 -12.27 -9.82
CA ALA A 255 4.04 -11.84 -11.04
C ALA A 255 3.30 -10.51 -10.87
N PHE A 256 2.66 -10.29 -9.72
CA PHE A 256 2.09 -9.00 -9.35
C PHE A 256 3.15 -7.91 -9.29
N ALA A 257 4.25 -8.16 -8.57
CA ALA A 257 5.35 -7.20 -8.44
C ALA A 257 5.92 -6.81 -9.81
N VAL A 258 6.17 -7.79 -10.69
CA VAL A 258 6.63 -7.53 -12.07
C VAL A 258 5.63 -6.68 -12.85
N GLY A 259 4.35 -7.00 -12.80
CA GLY A 259 3.31 -6.18 -13.44
C GLY A 259 3.32 -4.74 -12.92
N HIS A 260 3.37 -4.58 -11.59
CA HIS A 260 3.44 -3.29 -10.92
C HIS A 260 4.67 -2.48 -11.35
N SER A 261 5.86 -3.10 -11.35
CA SER A 261 7.10 -2.46 -11.78
C SER A 261 7.04 -1.95 -13.22
N ILE A 262 6.41 -2.70 -14.13
CA ILE A 262 6.29 -2.30 -15.54
C ILE A 262 5.50 -1.01 -15.67
N THR A 263 4.30 -0.94 -15.08
CA THR A 263 3.46 0.26 -15.17
C THR A 263 3.99 1.43 -14.37
N LEU A 264 4.60 1.17 -13.23
CA LEU A 264 5.27 2.21 -12.46
C LEU A 264 6.41 2.83 -13.28
N ALA A 265 7.24 2.02 -13.93
CA ALA A 265 8.31 2.52 -14.80
C ALA A 265 7.76 3.27 -16.02
N LEU A 266 6.69 2.77 -16.64
CA LEU A 266 6.08 3.44 -17.81
C LEU A 266 5.50 4.80 -17.43
N ALA A 267 4.82 4.89 -16.30
CA ALA A 267 4.20 6.12 -15.85
C ALA A 267 5.24 7.10 -15.28
N ALA A 268 6.27 6.63 -14.56
CA ALA A 268 7.40 7.46 -14.12
C ALA A 268 8.29 7.99 -15.26
N LEU A 269 8.14 7.44 -16.48
CA LEU A 269 8.80 7.95 -17.69
C LEU A 269 7.86 8.85 -18.51
N GLY A 270 6.66 9.15 -18.01
CA GLY A 270 5.65 9.97 -18.67
C GLY A 270 4.94 9.29 -19.86
N TYR A 271 5.09 7.96 -20.06
CA TYR A 271 4.46 7.27 -21.19
C TYR A 271 2.97 6.97 -20.98
N VAL A 272 2.52 6.89 -19.72
CA VAL A 272 1.14 6.54 -19.38
C VAL A 272 0.64 7.45 -18.27
N HIS A 273 -0.48 8.13 -18.52
CA HIS A 273 -1.17 8.95 -17.54
C HIS A 273 -2.63 8.51 -17.48
N VAL A 274 -3.12 8.18 -16.28
CA VAL A 274 -4.50 7.75 -16.04
C VAL A 274 -5.00 8.45 -14.79
N ASP A 275 -6.23 8.96 -14.83
CA ASP A 275 -6.89 9.61 -13.70
C ASP A 275 -6.91 8.70 -12.45
N SER A 276 -6.52 9.25 -11.29
CA SER A 276 -6.42 8.48 -10.04
C SER A 276 -7.73 7.83 -9.65
N ARG A 277 -8.88 8.49 -9.83
CA ARG A 277 -10.19 7.89 -9.49
C ARG A 277 -10.47 6.65 -10.32
N VAL A 278 -10.05 6.64 -11.58
CA VAL A 278 -10.17 5.46 -12.46
C VAL A 278 -9.25 4.34 -11.98
N VAL A 279 -7.98 4.64 -11.72
CA VAL A 279 -7.01 3.65 -11.22
C VAL A 279 -7.49 3.02 -9.92
N GLU A 280 -7.90 3.83 -8.94
CA GLU A 280 -8.35 3.34 -7.66
C GLU A 280 -9.68 2.55 -7.74
N SER A 281 -10.59 2.94 -8.64
CA SER A 281 -11.79 2.15 -8.93
C SER A 281 -11.43 0.77 -9.46
N LEU A 282 -10.41 0.68 -10.33
CA LEU A 282 -9.91 -0.59 -10.85
C LEU A 282 -9.19 -1.42 -9.77
N ILE A 283 -8.50 -0.77 -8.82
CA ILE A 283 -7.93 -1.42 -7.63
C ILE A 283 -9.06 -2.06 -6.80
N ALA A 284 -10.12 -1.32 -6.49
CA ALA A 284 -11.28 -1.87 -5.78
C ALA A 284 -11.91 -3.05 -6.53
N VAL A 285 -12.06 -2.95 -7.86
CA VAL A 285 -12.52 -4.06 -8.71
C VAL A 285 -11.59 -5.28 -8.63
N SER A 286 -10.26 -5.08 -8.56
CA SER A 286 -9.29 -6.18 -8.43
C SER A 286 -9.44 -6.95 -7.11
N ILE A 287 -9.74 -6.25 -6.01
CA ILE A 287 -10.02 -6.85 -4.70
C ILE A 287 -11.32 -7.62 -4.75
N LEU A 288 -12.38 -7.03 -5.32
CA LEU A 288 -13.67 -7.70 -5.50
C LEU A 288 -13.53 -8.97 -6.35
N ALA A 289 -12.78 -8.92 -7.45
CA ALA A 289 -12.49 -10.07 -8.29
C ALA A 289 -11.73 -11.17 -7.53
N SER A 290 -10.74 -10.78 -6.71
CA SER A 290 -9.98 -11.69 -5.84
C SER A 290 -10.88 -12.34 -4.77
N ALA A 291 -11.79 -11.58 -4.19
CA ALA A 291 -12.77 -12.08 -3.22
C ALA A 291 -13.72 -13.10 -3.86
N VAL A 292 -14.26 -12.79 -5.04
CA VAL A 292 -15.09 -13.74 -5.80
C VAL A 292 -14.29 -15.00 -6.15
N HIS A 293 -13.02 -14.86 -6.57
CA HIS A 293 -12.13 -15.99 -6.83
C HIS A 293 -11.93 -16.86 -5.57
N ALA A 294 -11.75 -16.25 -4.40
CA ALA A 294 -11.64 -16.96 -3.13
C ALA A 294 -12.93 -17.73 -2.77
N MET A 295 -14.11 -17.23 -3.15
CA MET A 295 -15.38 -17.94 -2.98
C MET A 295 -15.54 -19.11 -3.96
N LYS A 296 -15.27 -18.86 -5.25
CA LYS A 296 -15.40 -19.82 -6.34
C LYS A 296 -14.25 -19.62 -7.34
N PRO A 297 -13.57 -20.70 -7.79
CA PRO A 297 -12.48 -20.54 -8.74
C PRO A 297 -12.97 -19.90 -10.05
N LEU A 298 -12.51 -18.68 -10.31
CA LEU A 298 -12.80 -17.95 -11.55
C LEU A 298 -11.84 -18.35 -12.66
N VAL A 299 -10.53 -18.41 -12.35
CA VAL A 299 -9.48 -18.59 -13.36
C VAL A 299 -8.48 -19.65 -12.90
N PRO A 300 -8.86 -20.95 -12.99
CA PRO A 300 -8.01 -22.06 -12.59
C PRO A 300 -6.67 -22.06 -13.35
N GLY A 301 -5.55 -21.93 -12.63
CA GLY A 301 -4.21 -21.98 -13.24
C GLY A 301 -3.76 -20.69 -13.94
N GLY A 302 -4.60 -19.66 -13.99
CA GLY A 302 -4.28 -18.34 -14.53
C GLY A 302 -3.99 -17.29 -13.46
N GLU A 303 -3.81 -17.71 -12.21
CA GLU A 303 -3.71 -16.78 -11.06
C GLU A 303 -2.51 -15.84 -11.18
N ALA A 304 -1.37 -16.32 -11.68
CA ALA A 304 -0.19 -15.48 -11.89
C ALA A 304 -0.39 -14.43 -13.00
N ALA A 305 -1.10 -14.79 -14.09
CA ALA A 305 -1.38 -13.86 -15.18
C ALA A 305 -2.34 -12.75 -14.72
N ILE A 306 -3.34 -13.11 -13.91
CA ILE A 306 -4.26 -12.12 -13.32
C ILE A 306 -3.56 -11.25 -12.30
N ALA A 307 -2.70 -11.84 -11.47
CA ALA A 307 -1.92 -11.08 -10.51
C ALA A 307 -1.00 -10.08 -11.21
N ALA A 308 -0.36 -10.46 -12.32
CA ALA A 308 0.37 -9.52 -13.18
C ALA A 308 -0.54 -8.42 -13.74
N GLY A 309 -1.74 -8.76 -14.22
CA GLY A 309 -2.74 -7.79 -14.69
C GLY A 309 -3.19 -6.80 -13.61
N PHE A 310 -3.40 -7.28 -12.38
CA PHE A 310 -3.70 -6.41 -11.24
C PHE A 310 -2.50 -5.57 -10.82
N GLY A 311 -1.29 -6.15 -10.89
CA GLY A 311 -0.03 -5.42 -10.69
C GLY A 311 0.07 -4.22 -11.63
N LEU A 312 -0.22 -4.41 -12.92
CA LEU A 312 -0.24 -3.33 -13.92
C LEU A 312 -1.18 -2.18 -13.49
N VAL A 313 -2.37 -2.51 -12.99
CA VAL A 313 -3.31 -1.48 -12.52
C VAL A 313 -2.75 -0.77 -11.28
N HIS A 314 -2.26 -1.51 -10.30
CA HIS A 314 -1.75 -0.95 -9.05
C HIS A 314 -0.52 -0.06 -9.26
N GLY A 315 0.35 -0.39 -10.23
CA GLY A 315 1.55 0.41 -10.52
C GLY A 315 1.28 1.78 -11.13
N LEU A 316 0.05 2.04 -11.62
CA LEU A 316 -0.34 3.36 -12.12
C LEU A 316 -0.64 4.36 -11.01
N ALA A 317 -0.88 3.91 -9.77
CA ALA A 317 -1.27 4.77 -8.65
C ALA A 317 -0.11 5.58 -8.03
N PHE A 318 1.15 5.22 -8.32
CA PHE A 318 2.33 5.76 -7.62
C PHE A 318 3.28 6.59 -8.50
N ALA A 319 3.06 6.64 -9.82
CA ALA A 319 3.97 7.30 -10.75
C ALA A 319 3.97 8.83 -10.70
N ALA A 320 2.86 9.40 -10.22
CA ALA A 320 2.62 10.81 -9.93
C ALA A 320 3.75 11.48 -9.14
N VAL A 321 4.23 10.77 -8.11
CA VAL A 321 5.23 11.27 -7.17
C VAL A 321 6.61 11.40 -7.80
N ILE A 322 6.87 10.74 -8.94
CA ILE A 322 8.21 10.60 -9.51
C ILE A 322 8.46 11.52 -10.72
N ASP A 323 7.44 11.81 -11.54
CA ASP A 323 7.60 12.61 -12.77
C ASP A 323 8.01 14.07 -12.46
N ASP A 324 7.51 14.63 -11.35
CA ASP A 324 7.80 16.01 -10.91
C ASP A 324 9.12 16.16 -10.13
N LEU A 325 9.81 15.06 -9.80
CA LEU A 325 11.07 15.11 -9.04
C LEU A 325 12.29 15.41 -9.91
N GLY A 326 12.15 15.44 -11.24
CA GLY A 326 13.27 15.76 -12.14
C GLY A 326 14.49 14.85 -11.96
N LEU A 327 14.27 13.60 -11.54
CA LEU A 327 15.36 12.64 -11.28
C LEU A 327 16.11 12.30 -12.57
N ASP A 328 17.44 12.21 -12.49
CA ASP A 328 18.24 11.62 -13.57
C ASP A 328 17.78 10.17 -13.83
N ARG A 329 17.77 9.73 -15.11
CA ARG A 329 17.27 8.39 -15.50
C ARG A 329 17.95 7.23 -14.77
N GLY A 330 19.23 7.36 -14.43
CA GLY A 330 19.99 6.39 -13.63
C GLY A 330 19.52 6.34 -12.19
N SER A 331 19.39 7.50 -11.53
CA SER A 331 18.79 7.62 -10.19
C SER A 331 17.36 7.07 -10.15
N LEU A 332 16.56 7.36 -11.18
CA LEU A 332 15.20 6.85 -11.32
C LEU A 332 15.16 5.32 -11.33
N VAL A 333 15.99 4.67 -12.15
CA VAL A 333 16.02 3.19 -12.22
C VAL A 333 16.42 2.59 -10.89
N VAL A 334 17.41 3.16 -10.20
CA VAL A 334 17.84 2.69 -8.87
C VAL A 334 16.71 2.81 -7.84
N GLN A 335 16.03 3.96 -7.82
CA GLN A 335 14.91 4.19 -6.92
C GLN A 335 13.73 3.26 -7.22
N LEU A 336 13.38 3.06 -8.49
CA LEU A 336 12.35 2.11 -8.90
C LEU A 336 12.69 0.66 -8.47
N LEU A 337 13.95 0.26 -8.59
CA LEU A 337 14.39 -1.07 -8.14
C LEU A 337 14.31 -1.21 -6.62
N GLY A 338 14.76 -0.20 -5.87
CA GLY A 338 14.67 -0.19 -4.41
C GLY A 338 13.22 -0.26 -3.94
N PHE A 339 12.35 0.58 -4.50
CA PHE A 339 10.92 0.61 -4.20
C PHE A 339 10.24 -0.75 -4.42
N ASN A 340 10.47 -1.37 -5.58
CA ASN A 340 9.91 -2.70 -5.86
C ASN A 340 10.46 -3.79 -4.94
N LEU A 341 11.73 -3.71 -4.53
CA LEU A 341 12.28 -4.63 -3.54
C LEU A 341 11.61 -4.47 -2.17
N GLY A 342 11.32 -3.23 -1.76
CA GLY A 342 10.54 -2.94 -0.55
C GLY A 342 9.15 -3.56 -0.59
N ILE A 343 8.44 -3.39 -1.72
CA ILE A 343 7.13 -4.02 -1.95
C ILE A 343 7.22 -5.53 -1.81
N GLU A 344 8.13 -6.18 -2.53
CA GLU A 344 8.24 -7.64 -2.53
C GLU A 344 8.60 -8.16 -1.13
N LEU A 345 9.46 -7.46 -0.38
CA LEU A 345 9.82 -7.83 0.99
C LEU A 345 8.60 -7.80 1.92
N THR A 346 7.81 -6.74 1.91
CA THR A 346 6.60 -6.63 2.75
C THR A 346 5.57 -7.70 2.36
N GLN A 347 5.37 -7.94 1.07
CA GLN A 347 4.46 -9.00 0.61
C GLN A 347 4.91 -10.38 1.11
N LEU A 348 6.21 -10.69 1.03
CA LEU A 348 6.77 -11.95 1.53
C LEU A 348 6.63 -12.09 3.05
N ILE A 349 6.78 -11.00 3.81
CA ILE A 349 6.54 -10.99 5.27
C ILE A 349 5.07 -11.32 5.57
N VAL A 350 4.12 -10.67 4.91
CA VAL A 350 2.69 -10.96 5.09
C VAL A 350 2.36 -12.41 4.73
N VAL A 351 2.93 -12.92 3.63
CA VAL A 351 2.82 -14.35 3.26
C VAL A 351 3.37 -15.24 4.37
N ALA A 352 4.55 -14.94 4.92
CA ALA A 352 5.18 -15.72 5.98
C ALA A 352 4.34 -15.74 7.27
N LEU A 353 3.64 -14.65 7.59
CA LEU A 353 2.79 -14.54 8.77
C LEU A 353 1.43 -15.24 8.60
N VAL A 354 0.80 -15.13 7.43
CA VAL A 354 -0.59 -15.59 7.20
C VAL A 354 -0.64 -17.01 6.68
N MET A 355 0.26 -17.38 5.76
CA MET A 355 0.17 -18.65 5.02
C MET A 355 0.27 -19.90 5.90
N PRO A 356 1.15 -19.98 6.93
CA PRO A 356 1.21 -21.14 7.81
C PRO A 356 -0.14 -21.46 8.48
N SER A 357 -0.86 -20.42 8.92
CA SER A 357 -2.18 -20.52 9.54
C SER A 357 -3.22 -21.05 8.55
N LEU A 358 -3.23 -20.53 7.31
CA LEU A 358 -4.13 -21.00 6.26
C LEU A 358 -3.85 -22.45 5.85
N LEU A 359 -2.58 -22.85 5.79
CA LEU A 359 -2.18 -24.22 5.50
C LEU A 359 -2.63 -25.18 6.60
N LEU A 360 -2.50 -24.78 7.86
CA LEU A 360 -2.95 -25.58 9.00
C LEU A 360 -4.48 -25.67 9.02
N LEU A 361 -5.18 -24.54 8.84
CA LEU A 361 -6.63 -24.48 8.75
C LEU A 361 -7.16 -25.34 7.61
N SER A 362 -6.49 -25.37 6.45
CA SER A 362 -6.92 -26.18 5.30
C SER A 362 -7.10 -27.67 5.63
N ARG A 363 -6.43 -28.17 6.69
CA ARG A 363 -6.55 -29.53 7.20
C ARG A 363 -7.74 -29.70 8.15
N THR A 364 -8.60 -28.70 8.28
CA THR A 364 -9.74 -28.66 9.19
C THR A 364 -11.02 -28.34 8.43
N ARG A 365 -12.16 -28.75 8.99
CA ARG A 365 -13.50 -28.47 8.45
C ARG A 365 -13.92 -27.00 8.61
N LEU A 366 -13.16 -26.20 9.36
CA LEU A 366 -13.44 -24.79 9.61
C LEU A 366 -12.97 -23.90 8.46
N TYR A 367 -11.99 -24.35 7.68
CA TYR A 367 -11.37 -23.54 6.65
C TYR A 367 -12.31 -22.98 5.57
N PRO A 368 -13.33 -23.70 5.07
CA PRO A 368 -14.31 -23.10 4.17
C PRO A 368 -15.02 -21.89 4.80
N ALA A 369 -15.34 -21.94 6.10
CA ALA A 369 -15.97 -20.81 6.80
C ALA A 369 -15.01 -19.63 6.91
N VAL A 370 -13.76 -19.86 7.32
CA VAL A 370 -12.72 -18.80 7.38
C VAL A 370 -12.53 -18.14 6.02
N ARG A 371 -12.35 -18.96 4.97
CA ARG A 371 -12.15 -18.48 3.59
C ARG A 371 -13.34 -17.66 3.09
N LEU A 372 -14.56 -18.17 3.26
CA LEU A 372 -15.77 -17.48 2.79
C LEU A 372 -16.05 -16.20 3.58
N THR A 373 -15.77 -16.19 4.88
CA THR A 373 -15.92 -15.00 5.73
C THR A 373 -14.93 -13.93 5.32
N GLY A 374 -13.64 -14.27 5.21
CA GLY A 374 -12.62 -13.33 4.73
C GLY A 374 -12.96 -12.78 3.34
N ALA A 375 -13.37 -13.65 2.41
CA ALA A 375 -13.77 -13.22 1.08
C ALA A 375 -15.02 -12.31 1.09
N ALA A 376 -16.03 -12.60 1.92
CA ALA A 376 -17.22 -11.78 2.03
C ALA A 376 -16.91 -10.39 2.60
N ILE A 377 -16.03 -10.33 3.59
CA ILE A 377 -15.57 -9.08 4.15
C ILE A 377 -14.79 -8.26 3.11
N SER A 378 -13.82 -8.87 2.42
CA SER A 378 -13.07 -8.19 1.36
C SER A 378 -13.97 -7.68 0.24
N ALA A 379 -15.00 -8.45 -0.14
CA ALA A 379 -15.98 -8.03 -1.13
C ALA A 379 -16.83 -6.83 -0.65
N ALA A 380 -17.24 -6.81 0.63
CA ALA A 380 -18.01 -5.71 1.19
C ALA A 380 -17.20 -4.41 1.23
N LEU A 381 -15.93 -4.47 1.69
CA LEU A 381 -15.03 -3.32 1.69
C LEU A 381 -14.76 -2.82 0.27
N ALA A 382 -14.43 -3.72 -0.66
CA ALA A 382 -14.17 -3.36 -2.05
C ALA A 382 -15.37 -2.70 -2.73
N LEU A 383 -16.59 -3.16 -2.42
CA LEU A 383 -17.82 -2.53 -2.94
C LEU A 383 -18.07 -1.14 -2.33
N GLY A 384 -17.78 -0.94 -1.03
CA GLY A 384 -17.84 0.37 -0.38
C GLY A 384 -16.89 1.36 -1.04
N TRP A 385 -15.62 0.97 -1.17
CA TRP A 385 -14.58 1.73 -1.85
C TRP A 385 -14.88 2.05 -3.32
N LEU A 386 -15.44 1.10 -4.06
CA LEU A 386 -15.85 1.33 -5.44
C LEU A 386 -17.01 2.32 -5.54
N ALA A 387 -17.98 2.22 -4.64
CA ALA A 387 -19.13 3.12 -4.62
C ALA A 387 -18.73 4.56 -4.25
N GLU A 388 -17.80 4.73 -3.31
CA GLU A 388 -17.21 6.03 -2.97
C GLU A 388 -16.51 6.65 -4.19
N ARG A 389 -15.61 5.90 -4.84
CA ARG A 389 -14.78 6.40 -5.95
C ARG A 389 -15.55 6.70 -7.23
N THR A 390 -16.66 6.00 -7.45
CA THR A 390 -17.57 6.26 -8.56
C THR A 390 -18.58 7.38 -8.27
N GLY A 391 -18.53 7.99 -7.08
CA GLY A 391 -19.44 9.06 -6.65
C GLY A 391 -20.84 8.60 -6.31
N LEU A 392 -21.06 7.29 -6.12
CA LEU A 392 -22.34 6.73 -5.69
C LEU A 392 -22.61 6.96 -4.21
N LEU A 393 -21.55 7.09 -3.40
CA LEU A 393 -21.62 7.41 -1.98
C LEU A 393 -20.76 8.64 -1.68
N SER A 394 -21.28 9.54 -0.86
CA SER A 394 -20.54 10.69 -0.33
C SER A 394 -19.65 10.35 0.86
N SER A 395 -19.91 9.21 1.52
CA SER A 395 -19.17 8.72 2.69
C SER A 395 -19.37 7.21 2.81
N ASN A 396 -18.31 6.45 3.14
CA ASN A 396 -18.40 5.01 3.29
C ASN A 396 -18.37 4.59 4.77
N VAL A 397 -19.48 4.03 5.24
CA VAL A 397 -19.65 3.58 6.64
C VAL A 397 -18.66 2.46 7.03
N LEU A 398 -18.07 1.78 6.04
CA LEU A 398 -17.11 0.68 6.26
C LEU A 398 -15.65 1.14 6.29
N ASP A 399 -15.38 2.43 6.13
CA ASP A 399 -14.04 3.00 6.04
C ASP A 399 -13.15 2.64 7.23
N GLY A 400 -13.63 2.88 8.47
CA GLY A 400 -12.87 2.52 9.67
C GLY A 400 -12.60 1.01 9.81
N MET A 401 -13.37 0.16 9.13
CA MET A 401 -13.11 -1.28 9.07
C MET A 401 -12.02 -1.63 8.03
N GLY A 402 -11.86 -0.79 7.01
CA GLY A 402 -10.84 -0.91 5.97
C GLY A 402 -9.42 -0.78 6.50
N GLU A 403 -9.19 0.04 7.53
CA GLU A 403 -7.89 0.31 8.15
C GLU A 403 -7.38 -0.77 9.10
N LEU A 404 -8.23 -1.72 9.48
CA LEU A 404 -7.87 -2.75 10.46
C LEU A 404 -6.67 -3.62 10.05
N PRO A 405 -6.46 -4.00 8.77
CA PRO A 405 -5.25 -4.70 8.34
C PRO A 405 -3.97 -3.90 8.59
N VAL A 406 -4.02 -2.57 8.44
CA VAL A 406 -2.91 -1.66 8.71
C VAL A 406 -2.70 -1.53 10.22
N ALA A 407 -3.73 -1.07 10.94
CA ALA A 407 -3.65 -0.76 12.37
C ALA A 407 -3.43 -1.99 13.26
N ARG A 408 -3.90 -3.18 12.85
CA ARG A 408 -3.94 -4.39 13.68
C ARG A 408 -3.41 -5.64 12.97
N GLY A 409 -2.62 -5.49 11.92
CA GLY A 409 -2.14 -6.60 11.08
C GLY A 409 -1.53 -7.77 11.88
N LEU A 410 -0.66 -7.49 12.85
CA LEU A 410 -0.05 -8.51 13.71
C LEU A 410 -1.08 -9.23 14.61
N ALA A 411 -2.04 -8.50 15.17
CA ALA A 411 -3.10 -9.09 15.99
C ALA A 411 -4.03 -9.98 15.16
N ILE A 412 -4.35 -9.57 13.93
CA ILE A 412 -5.15 -10.37 12.99
C ILE A 412 -4.39 -11.65 12.62
N ALA A 413 -3.11 -11.55 12.27
CA ALA A 413 -2.28 -12.72 11.95
C ALA A 413 -2.14 -13.67 13.15
N GLY A 414 -1.90 -13.14 14.35
CA GLY A 414 -1.83 -13.90 15.60
C GLY A 414 -3.15 -14.58 15.96
N GLY A 415 -4.28 -13.88 15.81
CA GLY A 415 -5.62 -14.44 16.00
C GLY A 415 -5.93 -15.57 15.03
N LEU A 416 -5.55 -15.42 13.75
CA LEU A 416 -5.67 -16.47 12.75
C LEU A 416 -4.79 -17.68 13.09
N ALA A 417 -3.57 -17.47 13.59
CA ALA A 417 -2.68 -18.53 14.03
C ALA A 417 -3.24 -19.29 15.23
N ALA A 418 -3.75 -18.58 16.25
CA ALA A 418 -4.40 -19.19 17.40
C ALA A 418 -5.63 -20.02 16.99
N LEU A 419 -6.47 -19.46 16.11
CA LEU A 419 -7.62 -20.18 15.54
C LEU A 419 -7.18 -21.45 14.80
N ALA A 420 -6.10 -21.36 14.01
CA ALA A 420 -5.56 -22.49 13.26
C ALA A 420 -5.08 -23.62 14.19
N VAL A 421 -4.36 -23.27 15.26
CA VAL A 421 -3.88 -24.23 16.27
C VAL A 421 -5.06 -24.88 16.99
N VAL A 422 -6.00 -24.10 17.51
CA VAL A 422 -7.19 -24.61 18.21
C VAL A 422 -8.03 -25.50 17.28
N ALA A 423 -8.27 -25.07 16.04
CA ALA A 423 -9.03 -25.86 15.09
C ALA A 423 -8.34 -27.19 14.75
N PHE A 424 -7.00 -27.19 14.70
CA PHE A 424 -6.22 -28.38 14.41
C PHE A 424 -6.10 -29.32 15.62
N THR A 425 -6.05 -28.85 16.86
CA THR A 425 -5.98 -29.74 18.05
C THR A 425 -7.26 -30.55 18.24
N VAL A 426 -8.41 -30.01 17.82
CA VAL A 426 -9.71 -30.68 17.88
C VAL A 426 -9.81 -31.79 16.81
N ARG A 427 -9.46 -33.03 17.18
CA ARG A 427 -9.44 -34.22 16.27
C ARG A 427 -10.69 -34.37 15.39
N ARG A 428 -11.89 -34.11 15.93
CA ARG A 428 -13.16 -34.23 15.19
C ARG A 428 -13.31 -33.24 14.03
N TRP A 429 -12.53 -32.17 14.00
CA TRP A 429 -12.55 -31.15 12.94
C TRP A 429 -11.47 -31.38 11.89
N ARG A 430 -10.52 -32.30 12.12
CA ARG A 430 -9.52 -32.64 11.12
C ARG A 430 -10.17 -33.29 9.90
N VAL A 431 -9.65 -32.97 8.72
CA VAL A 431 -9.98 -33.60 7.45
C VAL A 431 -8.86 -34.57 7.14
N THR A 432 -9.17 -35.86 7.06
CA THR A 432 -8.22 -36.88 6.57
C THR A 432 -8.06 -36.75 5.07
N ASP A 433 -6.83 -36.80 4.58
CA ASP A 433 -6.55 -36.91 3.15
C ASP A 433 -7.27 -38.17 2.62
N ALA A 434 -8.05 -38.01 1.55
CA ALA A 434 -8.55 -39.17 0.82
C ALA A 434 -7.33 -39.95 0.29
N PRO A 435 -7.28 -41.28 0.43
CA PRO A 435 -6.18 -42.06 -0.12
C PRO A 435 -6.07 -41.75 -1.61
N VAL A 436 -4.87 -41.36 -2.05
CA VAL A 436 -4.55 -41.20 -3.46
C VAL A 436 -4.81 -42.57 -4.08
N ALA A 437 -5.90 -42.71 -4.84
CA ALA A 437 -6.14 -43.91 -5.63
C ALA A 437 -4.97 -44.01 -6.61
N THR A 438 -3.99 -44.86 -6.29
CA THR A 438 -2.96 -45.26 -7.22
C THR A 438 -3.68 -45.93 -8.36
N ALA A 439 -3.79 -45.23 -9.49
CA ALA A 439 -4.23 -45.83 -10.73
C ALA A 439 -3.22 -46.93 -11.08
N ARG A 440 -3.50 -48.17 -10.66
CA ARG A 440 -2.84 -49.35 -11.21
C ARG A 440 -3.11 -49.32 -12.71
N ARG A 441 -2.08 -49.01 -13.49
CA ARG A 441 -1.99 -49.37 -14.90
C ARG A 441 -2.15 -50.89 -14.97
N THR A 442 -3.37 -51.36 -15.17
CA THR A 442 -3.63 -52.71 -15.66
C THR A 442 -3.52 -52.62 -17.18
N GLY A 443 -2.39 -53.08 -17.71
CA GLY A 443 -2.22 -53.27 -19.14
C GLY A 443 -3.19 -54.37 -19.59
N SER A 444 -4.23 -53.98 -20.33
CA SER A 444 -5.05 -54.91 -21.08
C SER A 444 -4.35 -55.17 -22.42
N THR A 445 -3.61 -56.27 -22.48
CA THR A 445 -3.16 -56.85 -23.74
C THR A 445 -4.40 -57.42 -24.44
N ARG A 446 -4.88 -56.74 -25.48
CA ARG A 446 -6.03 -57.16 -26.27
C ARG A 446 -5.55 -58.17 -27.31
N THR A 447 -5.73 -59.45 -27.03
CA THR A 447 -5.51 -60.55 -27.98
C THR A 447 -6.54 -60.45 -29.10
N LEU A 448 -6.10 -60.10 -30.31
CA LEU A 448 -6.91 -60.19 -31.54
C LEU A 448 -6.89 -61.64 -32.03
N VAL A 449 -7.96 -62.37 -31.75
CA VAL A 449 -8.27 -63.64 -32.43
C VAL A 449 -8.81 -63.29 -33.82
N ARG A 450 -8.08 -63.72 -34.85
CA ARG A 450 -8.56 -63.80 -36.23
C ARG A 450 -8.86 -65.27 -36.52
N THR A 451 -10.11 -65.60 -36.79
CA THR A 451 -10.53 -66.86 -37.39
C THR A 451 -11.54 -66.51 -38.49
N PRO A 452 -11.52 -67.16 -39.66
CA PRO A 452 -12.76 -67.52 -40.33
C PRO A 452 -13.43 -68.69 -39.59
#